data_AF-A0A8J2RFR8-F1
#
_entry.id   AF-A0A8J2RFR8-F1
#
_cell.length_a   1.000
_cell.length_b   1.000
_cell.length_c   1.000
_cell.angle_alpha   90.00
_cell.angle_beta   90.00
_cell.angle_gamma   90.00
#
_symmetry.space_group_name_H-M   'P 1'
#
loop_
_entity.id
_entity.type
_entity.pdbx_description
1 polymer ?
#
loop_
_entity_poly.entity_id
_entity_poly.type
_entity_poly.pdbx_seq_one_letter_code
_entity_poly.pdbx_strand_id
1 'polypeptide(L)'
;SREAAYLYAVWSSGLTYAIAQACSQGAISSCGCDPTKRGGKELIRSMHRSHRAHNAATANNGGNNNGGGGGGAAAASPGGNGWKWGGCSADVRSGAEHLWPNDSPTREKPKETGRSLMNLHNNKAGRKIVKSMLKKECKCHGVSGSCSLKTCWEKLPAFRDIGDALMKQYREAKAVVAKESRSGNDSKPRKLLTLMQLRMVFPFSFRRTIHRQMRRSQAHHFHFKEFEYRR
;
A
#
# COMPACT_ATOMS: atom_id res chain seq x y z
N SER A 1 1.69 -24.19 0.12
CA SER A 1 2.36 -24.35 -1.18
C SER A 1 2.45 -22.99 -1.86
N ARG A 2 3.06 -22.91 -3.05
CA ARG A 2 3.11 -21.67 -3.84
C ARG A 2 1.71 -21.26 -4.32
N GLU A 3 0.87 -22.23 -4.64
CA GLU A 3 -0.53 -22.06 -5.09
C GLU A 3 -1.36 -21.43 -3.98
N ALA A 4 -1.20 -21.89 -2.74
CA ALA A 4 -1.87 -21.29 -1.60
C ALA A 4 -1.47 -19.81 -1.42
N ALA A 5 -0.19 -19.47 -1.61
CA ALA A 5 0.28 -18.08 -1.53
C ALA A 5 -0.41 -17.18 -2.57
N TYR A 6 -0.58 -17.70 -3.79
CA TYR A 6 -1.33 -17.01 -4.85
C TYR A 6 -2.80 -16.84 -4.51
N LEU A 7 -3.46 -17.87 -3.96
CA LEU A 7 -4.88 -17.80 -3.56
C LEU A 7 -5.14 -16.71 -2.51
N TYR A 8 -4.29 -16.60 -1.49
CA TYR A 8 -4.40 -15.51 -0.50
C TYR A 8 -4.21 -14.12 -1.14
N ALA A 9 -3.21 -13.99 -2.01
CA ALA A 9 -2.95 -12.74 -2.70
C ALA A 9 -4.12 -12.34 -3.62
N VAL A 10 -4.57 -13.22 -4.53
CA VAL A 10 -5.65 -12.92 -5.48
C VAL A 10 -6.98 -12.64 -4.77
N TRP A 11 -7.31 -13.38 -3.72
CA TRP A 11 -8.54 -13.14 -2.97
C TRP A 11 -8.53 -11.77 -2.27
N SER A 12 -7.42 -11.44 -1.60
CA SER A 12 -7.27 -10.13 -0.97
C SER A 12 -7.27 -8.97 -1.97
N SER A 13 -6.66 -9.15 -3.15
CA SER A 13 -6.70 -8.19 -4.26
C SER A 13 -8.11 -8.02 -4.81
N GLY A 14 -8.84 -9.11 -5.05
CA GLY A 14 -10.22 -9.08 -5.55
C GLY A 14 -11.16 -8.36 -4.60
N LEU A 15 -11.05 -8.62 -3.30
CA LEU A 15 -11.82 -7.93 -2.28
C LEU A 15 -11.52 -6.42 -2.28
N THR A 16 -10.24 -6.04 -2.20
CA THR A 16 -9.84 -4.62 -2.26
C THR A 16 -10.32 -3.94 -3.53
N TYR A 17 -10.24 -4.61 -4.68
CA TYR A 17 -10.70 -4.10 -5.96
C TYR A 17 -12.21 -3.83 -5.96
N ALA A 18 -13.01 -4.85 -5.61
CA ALA A 18 -14.46 -4.76 -5.65
C ALA A 18 -14.99 -3.66 -4.73
N ILE A 19 -14.45 -3.56 -3.51
CA ILE A 19 -14.85 -2.54 -2.54
C ILE A 19 -14.44 -1.15 -3.03
N ALA A 20 -13.18 -0.94 -3.40
CA ALA A 20 -12.72 0.37 -3.85
C ALA A 20 -13.47 0.84 -5.11
N GLN A 21 -13.83 -0.09 -5.99
CA GLN A 21 -14.68 0.18 -7.15
C GLN A 21 -16.09 0.62 -6.71
N ALA A 22 -16.76 -0.16 -5.86
CA ALA A 22 -18.10 0.17 -5.38
C ALA A 22 -18.14 1.49 -4.60
N CYS A 23 -17.16 1.75 -3.74
CA CYS A 23 -17.03 3.01 -3.00
C CYS A 23 -16.82 4.22 -3.93
N SER A 24 -15.98 4.08 -4.96
CA SER A 24 -15.72 5.18 -5.90
C SER A 24 -16.88 5.45 -6.86
N GLN A 25 -17.77 4.47 -7.05
CA GLN A 25 -19.02 4.63 -7.79
C GLN A 25 -20.17 5.15 -6.93
N GLY A 26 -20.00 5.28 -5.61
CA GLY A 26 -21.06 5.68 -4.69
C GLY A 26 -22.12 4.58 -4.46
N ALA A 27 -21.81 3.32 -4.78
CA ALA A 27 -22.73 2.19 -4.57
C ALA A 27 -22.85 1.77 -3.09
N ILE A 28 -21.92 2.21 -2.24
CA ILE A 28 -21.89 1.92 -0.80
C ILE A 28 -21.81 3.26 -0.06
N SER A 29 -22.75 3.53 0.85
CA SER A 29 -22.86 4.80 1.58
C SER A 29 -21.83 4.97 2.70
N SER A 30 -21.28 3.88 3.23
CA SER A 30 -20.32 3.88 4.34
C SER A 30 -18.87 4.19 3.94
N CYS A 31 -18.59 4.33 2.64
CA CYS A 31 -17.27 4.65 2.11
C CYS A 31 -17.37 5.61 0.91
N GLY A 32 -16.24 6.07 0.38
CA GLY A 32 -16.23 6.98 -0.76
C GLY A 32 -14.85 7.18 -1.37
N CYS A 33 -14.70 8.28 -2.12
CA CYS A 33 -13.45 8.61 -2.82
C CYS A 33 -12.28 8.85 -1.86
N ASP A 34 -11.08 8.49 -2.30
CA ASP A 34 -9.82 8.71 -1.58
C ASP A 34 -9.75 10.19 -1.17
N PRO A 35 -9.82 10.48 0.13
CA PRO A 35 -9.85 11.85 0.56
C PRO A 35 -8.51 12.50 0.23
N THR A 36 -7.38 11.76 0.25
CA THR A 36 -5.99 12.24 0.02
C THR A 36 -5.79 12.91 -1.34
N LYS A 37 -6.67 12.62 -2.29
CA LYS A 37 -6.67 13.11 -3.66
C LYS A 37 -7.84 14.03 -3.99
N ARG A 38 -8.58 14.50 -2.97
CA ARG A 38 -9.50 15.63 -3.12
C ARG A 38 -8.65 16.89 -3.15
N GLY A 39 -8.82 17.75 -4.17
CA GLY A 39 -8.03 18.97 -4.37
C GLY A 39 -7.88 19.88 -3.13
N GLY A 40 -8.73 19.73 -2.10
CA GLY A 40 -8.63 20.44 -0.82
C GLY A 40 -7.47 20.04 0.12
N LYS A 41 -6.80 18.89 -0.06
CA LYS A 41 -5.70 18.50 0.85
C LYS A 41 -4.35 19.08 0.47
N GLU A 42 -4.14 19.36 -0.82
CA GLU A 42 -3.05 20.25 -1.21
C GLU A 42 -3.30 21.66 -0.70
N LEU A 43 -4.56 22.11 -0.59
CA LEU A 43 -4.91 23.38 0.06
C LEU A 43 -4.47 23.40 1.52
N ILE A 44 -4.85 22.41 2.34
CA ILE A 44 -4.45 22.34 3.76
C ILE A 44 -2.93 22.21 3.92
N ARG A 45 -2.28 21.37 3.10
CA ARG A 45 -0.82 21.20 3.15
C ARG A 45 -0.08 22.46 2.67
N SER A 46 -0.64 23.18 1.70
CA SER A 46 -0.13 24.48 1.24
C SER A 46 -0.33 25.54 2.32
N MET A 47 -1.50 25.61 2.96
CA MET A 47 -1.76 26.49 4.10
C MET A 47 -0.82 26.22 5.27
N HIS A 48 -0.57 24.96 5.64
CA HIS A 48 0.40 24.62 6.68
C HIS A 48 1.83 25.02 6.32
N ARG A 49 2.23 24.90 5.04
CA ARG A 49 3.55 25.37 4.57
C ARG A 49 3.64 26.89 4.57
N SER A 50 2.59 27.59 4.11
CA SER A 50 2.50 29.05 4.11
C SER A 50 2.49 29.62 5.54
N HIS A 51 1.74 29.01 6.47
CA HIS A 51 1.78 29.37 7.89
C HIS A 51 3.16 29.15 8.51
N ARG A 52 3.83 28.04 8.18
CA ARG A 52 5.21 27.79 8.67
C ARG A 52 6.20 28.81 8.10
N ALA A 53 6.05 29.20 6.83
CA ALA A 53 6.88 30.22 6.19
C ALA A 53 6.61 31.63 6.76
N HIS A 54 5.35 32.00 7.00
CA HIS A 54 5.00 33.25 7.68
C HIS A 54 5.53 33.28 9.11
N ASN A 55 5.37 32.20 9.90
CA ASN A 55 5.89 32.14 11.26
C ASN A 55 7.43 32.20 11.30
N ALA A 56 8.11 31.64 10.30
CA ALA A 56 9.56 31.79 10.15
C ALA A 56 9.96 33.23 9.76
N ALA A 57 9.15 33.93 8.98
CA ALA A 57 9.37 35.33 8.63
C ALA A 57 9.08 36.29 9.80
N THR A 58 8.04 36.04 10.60
CA THR A 58 7.68 36.85 11.77
C THR A 58 8.59 36.60 12.97
N ALA A 59 9.24 35.43 13.07
CA ALA A 59 10.28 35.17 14.08
C ALA A 59 11.51 36.08 13.90
N ASN A 60 11.69 36.68 12.71
CA ASN A 60 12.80 37.59 12.40
C ASN A 60 12.39 39.07 12.35
N ASN A 61 11.13 39.42 12.59
CA ASN A 61 10.67 40.81 12.59
C ASN A 61 9.61 41.01 13.68
N GLY A 62 10.04 41.59 14.81
CA GLY A 62 9.11 42.14 15.79
C GLY A 62 8.46 43.40 15.23
N GLY A 63 7.14 43.38 15.02
CA GLY A 63 6.42 44.62 14.74
C GLY A 63 5.09 44.48 14.01
N ASN A 64 4.02 44.62 14.81
CA ASN A 64 2.76 45.35 14.57
C ASN A 64 1.93 45.07 13.31
N ASN A 65 0.63 44.74 13.46
CA ASN A 65 -0.39 44.96 12.43
C ASN A 65 -1.80 45.09 13.02
N ASN A 66 -2.34 46.31 12.95
CA ASN A 66 -3.78 46.59 12.81
C ASN A 66 -4.18 46.35 11.35
N GLY A 67 -5.37 45.84 11.07
CA GLY A 67 -5.93 45.83 9.72
C GLY A 67 -6.90 44.68 9.47
N GLY A 68 -8.20 44.96 9.49
CA GLY A 68 -9.24 43.99 9.19
C GLY A 68 -9.60 43.87 7.71
N GLY A 69 -10.60 43.01 7.49
CA GLY A 69 -11.54 43.07 6.36
C GLY A 69 -11.04 42.58 5.00
N GLY A 70 -11.78 41.64 4.40
CA GLY A 70 -11.72 41.41 2.97
C GLY A 70 -12.02 39.97 2.55
N GLY A 71 -13.28 39.70 2.20
CA GLY A 71 -13.65 38.52 1.42
C GLY A 71 -12.86 38.49 0.11
N GLY A 72 -12.24 37.35 -0.17
CA GLY A 72 -11.44 37.13 -1.38
C GLY A 72 -11.81 35.79 -1.98
N ALA A 73 -12.35 35.84 -3.19
CA ALA A 73 -12.68 34.71 -4.05
C ALA A 73 -11.63 33.59 -3.98
N ALA A 74 -12.11 32.34 -3.99
CA ALA A 74 -11.30 31.13 -4.02
C ALA A 74 -10.30 31.17 -5.20
N ALA A 75 -9.10 31.67 -4.92
CA ALA A 75 -7.97 31.61 -5.83
C ALA A 75 -7.58 30.13 -5.99
N ALA A 76 -7.93 29.59 -7.15
CA ALA A 76 -7.48 28.29 -7.60
C ALA A 76 -5.94 28.29 -7.68
N SER A 77 -5.27 27.73 -6.68
CA SER A 77 -3.82 27.55 -6.75
C SER A 77 -3.45 26.56 -7.87
N PRO A 78 -2.59 26.96 -8.82
CA PRO A 78 -2.18 26.12 -9.93
C PRO A 78 -1.11 25.13 -9.46
N GLY A 79 -1.42 23.83 -9.52
CA GLY A 79 -0.36 22.82 -9.55
C GLY A 79 0.45 23.03 -10.85
N GLY A 80 1.75 23.28 -10.73
CA GLY A 80 2.66 23.76 -11.80
C GLY A 80 2.86 22.85 -13.03
N ASN A 81 1.94 21.94 -13.34
CA ASN A 81 2.01 21.02 -14.48
C ASN A 81 0.73 21.04 -15.36
N GLY A 82 -0.10 22.08 -15.29
CA GLY A 82 -1.29 22.22 -16.15
C GLY A 82 -2.44 21.24 -15.85
N TRP A 83 -2.48 20.63 -14.65
CA TRP A 83 -3.60 19.78 -14.23
C TRP A 83 -3.86 19.88 -12.72
N LYS A 84 -5.10 19.57 -12.33
CA LYS A 84 -5.55 19.56 -10.93
C LYS A 84 -6.16 18.21 -10.54
N TRP A 85 -6.04 17.85 -9.26
CA TRP A 85 -6.79 16.73 -8.70
C TRP A 85 -8.29 17.05 -8.65
N GLY A 86 -9.11 16.09 -9.03
CA GLY A 86 -10.56 16.15 -8.91
C GLY A 86 -11.20 14.79 -9.12
N GLY A 87 -12.48 14.76 -9.47
CA GLY A 87 -13.23 13.51 -9.63
C GLY A 87 -13.26 12.65 -8.36
N CYS A 88 -13.48 11.35 -8.54
CA CYS A 88 -13.50 10.38 -7.45
C CYS A 88 -12.33 9.41 -7.61
N SER A 89 -11.26 9.61 -6.84
CA SER A 89 -10.13 8.67 -6.81
C SER A 89 -10.51 7.43 -6.00
N ALA A 90 -10.19 6.23 -6.50
CA ALA A 90 -10.47 4.98 -5.80
C ALA A 90 -9.61 4.86 -4.52
N ASP A 91 -10.26 4.65 -3.37
CA ASP A 91 -9.55 4.48 -2.09
C ASP A 91 -9.22 3.00 -1.82
N VAL A 92 -7.97 2.64 -2.13
CA VAL A 92 -7.38 1.33 -1.83
C VAL A 92 -6.50 1.33 -0.57
N ARG A 93 -6.36 2.49 0.09
CA ARG A 93 -5.49 2.67 1.27
C ARG A 93 -6.27 2.56 2.57
N SER A 94 -7.36 3.30 2.70
CA SER A 94 -8.00 3.61 3.99
C SER A 94 -9.41 3.05 4.07
N GLY A 95 -10.19 3.10 2.99
CA GLY A 95 -11.55 2.54 2.95
C GLY A 95 -11.62 1.01 3.12
N ALA A 96 -10.48 0.33 2.92
CA ALA A 96 -10.37 -1.10 3.09
C ALA A 96 -10.07 -1.48 4.55
N GLU A 97 -9.08 -0.88 5.23
CA GLU A 97 -8.43 -1.44 6.45
C GLU A 97 -9.37 -2.05 7.51
N HIS A 98 -10.56 -1.49 7.72
CA HIS A 98 -11.58 -2.02 8.64
C HIS A 98 -12.11 -3.42 8.27
N LEU A 99 -12.07 -3.83 7.00
CA LEU A 99 -12.52 -5.16 6.53
C LEU A 99 -11.40 -6.21 6.56
N TRP A 100 -10.21 -5.85 7.07
CA TRP A 100 -9.09 -6.77 7.29
C TRP A 100 -8.81 -6.87 8.80
N PRO A 101 -9.77 -7.37 9.60
CA PRO A 101 -9.68 -7.39 11.07
C PRO A 101 -8.51 -8.22 11.60
N ASN A 102 -7.95 -9.13 10.79
CA ASN A 102 -6.75 -9.91 11.14
C ASN A 102 -5.44 -9.15 10.94
N ASP A 103 -5.49 -8.00 10.27
CA ASP A 103 -4.36 -7.11 9.99
C ASP A 103 -4.37 -5.92 10.97
N SER A 104 -5.46 -5.76 11.74
CA SER A 104 -5.61 -4.73 12.76
C SER A 104 -4.66 -4.99 13.95
N PRO A 105 -3.94 -3.96 14.43
CA PRO A 105 -3.09 -4.07 15.62
C PRO A 105 -3.89 -4.24 16.92
N THR A 106 -5.20 -3.97 16.92
CA THR A 106 -6.05 -3.95 18.12
C THR A 106 -6.79 -5.25 18.41
N ARG A 107 -6.74 -6.23 17.50
CA ARG A 107 -7.50 -7.49 17.66
C ARG A 107 -6.61 -8.59 18.23
N GLU A 108 -7.19 -9.42 19.11
CA GLU A 108 -6.56 -10.62 19.62
C GLU A 108 -6.27 -11.58 18.45
N LYS A 109 -4.99 -11.79 18.18
CA LYS A 109 -4.55 -12.59 17.05
C LYS A 109 -4.65 -14.07 17.43
N PRO A 110 -5.21 -14.93 16.56
CA PRO A 110 -5.09 -16.38 16.76
C PRO A 110 -3.60 -16.76 16.86
N LYS A 111 -3.28 -17.83 17.60
CA LYS A 111 -1.91 -18.32 17.84
C LYS A 111 -1.05 -18.14 16.58
N GLU A 112 -0.04 -17.27 16.65
CA GLU A 112 0.76 -16.85 15.48
C GLU A 112 1.70 -17.97 14.99
N THR A 113 1.15 -18.97 14.30
CA THR A 113 1.93 -19.98 13.58
C THR A 113 2.66 -19.31 12.41
N GLY A 114 3.83 -19.83 12.04
CA GLY A 114 4.55 -19.41 10.84
C GLY A 114 3.68 -19.35 9.58
N ARG A 115 2.71 -20.29 9.46
CA ARG A 115 1.73 -20.32 8.36
C ARG A 115 0.77 -19.13 8.36
N SER A 116 0.27 -18.72 9.53
CA SER A 116 -0.61 -17.56 9.65
C SER A 116 0.08 -16.27 9.19
N LEU A 117 1.36 -16.11 9.56
CA LEU A 117 2.17 -14.96 9.14
C LEU A 117 2.48 -14.96 7.64
N MET A 118 2.74 -16.13 7.04
CA MET A 118 2.87 -16.24 5.59
C MET A 118 1.58 -15.83 4.87
N ASN A 119 0.42 -16.27 5.36
CA ASN A 119 -0.87 -15.92 4.77
C ASN A 119 -1.14 -14.40 4.87
N LEU A 120 -0.88 -13.81 6.03
CA LEU A 120 -0.99 -12.36 6.25
C LEU A 120 -0.07 -11.58 5.30
N HIS A 121 1.17 -12.04 5.13
CA HIS A 121 2.12 -11.43 4.19
C HIS A 121 1.62 -11.51 2.74
N ASN A 122 1.09 -12.66 2.33
CA ASN A 122 0.54 -12.84 0.98
C ASN A 122 -0.70 -11.98 0.72
N ASN A 123 -1.59 -11.85 1.71
CA ASN A 123 -2.70 -10.90 1.66
C ASN A 123 -2.19 -9.46 1.46
N LYS A 124 -1.21 -9.04 2.26
CA LYS A 124 -0.61 -7.71 2.15
C LYS A 124 0.07 -7.49 0.79
N ALA A 125 0.72 -8.51 0.25
CA ALA A 125 1.31 -8.47 -1.10
C ALA A 125 0.23 -8.26 -2.17
N GLY A 126 -0.87 -9.03 -2.11
CA GLY A 126 -2.01 -8.88 -3.02
C GLY A 126 -2.61 -7.48 -3.01
N ARG A 127 -2.92 -6.94 -1.83
CA ARG A 127 -3.45 -5.56 -1.71
C ARG A 127 -2.47 -4.50 -2.22
N LYS A 128 -1.17 -4.69 -1.97
CA LYS A 128 -0.14 -3.74 -2.46
C LYS A 128 -0.11 -3.69 -3.98
N ILE A 129 -0.29 -4.83 -4.66
CA ILE A 129 -0.33 -4.88 -6.13
C ILE A 129 -1.45 -3.99 -6.65
N VAL A 130 -2.68 -4.15 -6.13
CA VAL A 130 -3.83 -3.29 -6.50
C VAL A 130 -3.50 -1.82 -6.31
N LYS A 131 -2.94 -1.47 -5.14
CA LYS A 131 -2.55 -0.09 -4.83
C LYS A 131 -1.47 0.46 -5.75
N SER A 132 -0.49 -0.34 -6.13
CA SER A 132 0.61 0.08 -7.00
C SER A 132 0.21 0.23 -8.47
N MET A 133 -0.94 -0.33 -8.86
CA MET A 133 -1.43 -0.34 -10.24
C MET A 133 -2.56 0.65 -10.50
N LEU A 134 -2.88 1.52 -9.54
CA LEU A 134 -3.81 2.63 -9.77
C LEU A 134 -3.32 3.49 -10.93
N LYS A 135 -4.22 3.75 -11.89
CA LYS A 135 -3.94 4.55 -13.08
C LYS A 135 -4.49 5.96 -12.89
N LYS A 136 -3.72 6.97 -13.28
CA LYS A 136 -4.23 8.35 -13.35
C LYS A 136 -5.01 8.52 -14.65
N GLU A 137 -6.30 8.83 -14.52
CA GLU A 137 -7.16 9.22 -15.64
C GLU A 137 -7.41 10.72 -15.56
N CYS A 138 -7.42 11.40 -16.71
CA CYS A 138 -7.58 12.84 -16.79
C CYS A 138 -8.67 13.20 -17.80
N LYS A 139 -9.50 14.18 -17.47
CA LYS A 139 -10.42 14.83 -18.40
C LYS A 139 -9.93 16.23 -18.74
N CYS A 140 -9.81 16.50 -20.03
CA CYS A 140 -9.45 17.81 -20.56
C CYS A 140 -10.66 18.75 -20.52
N HIS A 141 -10.41 20.01 -20.16
CA HIS A 141 -11.38 21.09 -20.13
C HIS A 141 -10.75 22.30 -20.83
N GLY A 142 -10.93 22.40 -22.14
CA GLY A 142 -10.39 23.53 -22.91
C GLY A 142 -11.25 23.80 -24.15
N VAL A 143 -11.17 25.04 -24.65
CA VAL A 143 -11.92 25.48 -25.84
C VAL A 143 -11.52 24.60 -27.02
N SER A 144 -12.52 24.17 -27.79
CA SER A 144 -12.35 23.32 -28.99
C SER A 144 -11.59 21.99 -28.75
N GLY A 145 -11.68 21.42 -27.54
CA GLY A 145 -11.05 20.14 -27.21
C GLY A 145 -9.59 20.23 -26.75
N SER A 146 -9.07 21.45 -26.52
CA SER A 146 -7.73 21.64 -25.95
C SER A 146 -7.63 21.08 -24.52
N CYS A 147 -6.44 20.63 -24.13
CA CYS A 147 -6.17 20.05 -22.81
C CYS A 147 -5.34 20.97 -21.89
N SER A 148 -5.40 22.28 -22.14
CA SER A 148 -4.65 23.31 -21.41
C SER A 148 -4.99 23.33 -19.92
N LEU A 149 -6.24 22.98 -19.59
CA LEU A 149 -6.67 22.65 -18.24
C LEU A 149 -7.21 21.22 -18.25
N LYS A 150 -6.79 20.41 -17.27
CA LYS A 150 -7.35 19.06 -17.09
C LYS A 150 -7.50 18.71 -15.62
N THR A 151 -8.50 17.89 -15.34
CA THR A 151 -8.80 17.36 -14.02
C THR A 151 -8.49 15.87 -14.02
N CYS A 152 -7.71 15.39 -13.05
CA CYS A 152 -7.32 13.99 -12.97
C CYS A 152 -7.76 13.32 -11.67
N TRP A 153 -8.00 12.00 -11.74
CA TRP A 153 -8.30 11.11 -10.61
C TRP A 153 -7.55 9.78 -10.76
N GLU A 154 -7.42 9.03 -9.68
CA GLU A 154 -6.89 7.66 -9.72
C GLU A 154 -8.04 6.65 -9.85
N LYS A 155 -7.95 5.76 -10.85
CA LYS A 155 -8.90 4.66 -11.06
C LYS A 155 -8.21 3.31 -10.91
N LEU A 156 -9.00 2.29 -10.62
CA LEU A 156 -8.57 0.90 -10.72
C LEU A 156 -8.35 0.52 -12.20
N PRO A 157 -7.28 -0.25 -12.50
CA PRO A 157 -7.09 -0.83 -13.83
C PRO A 157 -8.12 -1.93 -14.10
N ALA A 158 -8.08 -2.57 -15.27
CA ALA A 158 -8.83 -3.81 -15.47
C ALA A 158 -8.29 -4.87 -14.51
N PHE A 159 -9.18 -5.67 -13.89
CA PHE A 159 -8.73 -6.71 -12.96
C PHE A 159 -7.84 -7.76 -13.64
N ARG A 160 -7.95 -7.93 -14.97
CA ARG A 160 -7.04 -8.79 -15.74
C ARG A 160 -5.58 -8.36 -15.62
N ASP A 161 -5.29 -7.06 -15.70
CA ASP A 161 -3.93 -6.51 -15.52
C ASP A 161 -3.38 -6.85 -14.13
N ILE A 162 -4.24 -6.79 -13.11
CA ILE A 162 -3.90 -7.17 -11.72
C ILE A 162 -3.61 -8.67 -11.64
N GLY A 163 -4.43 -9.50 -12.32
CA GLY A 163 -4.23 -10.94 -12.44
C GLY A 163 -2.87 -11.30 -13.05
N ASP A 164 -2.46 -10.60 -14.11
CA ASP A 164 -1.15 -10.80 -14.75
C ASP A 164 0.00 -10.42 -13.81
N ALA A 165 -0.13 -9.32 -13.07
CA ALA A 165 0.85 -8.91 -12.08
C ALA A 165 0.96 -9.91 -10.90
N LEU A 166 -0.17 -10.43 -10.43
CA LEU A 166 -0.22 -11.50 -9.43
C LEU A 166 0.42 -12.79 -9.93
N MET A 167 0.19 -13.16 -11.20
CA MET A 167 0.77 -14.35 -11.81
C MET A 167 2.30 -14.22 -11.93
N LYS A 168 2.81 -13.04 -12.26
CA LYS A 168 4.26 -12.76 -12.23
C LYS A 168 4.84 -12.98 -10.83
N GLN A 169 4.17 -12.47 -9.80
CA GLN A 169 4.57 -12.66 -8.40
C GLN A 169 4.49 -14.12 -7.94
N TYR A 170 3.52 -14.90 -8.44
CA TYR A 170 3.46 -16.34 -8.22
C TYR A 170 4.69 -17.06 -8.77
N ARG A 171 5.08 -16.76 -10.02
CA ARG A 171 6.25 -17.38 -10.66
C ARG A 171 7.57 -17.08 -9.92
N GLU A 172 7.69 -15.88 -9.36
CA GLU A 172 8.86 -15.40 -8.61
C GLU A 172 8.76 -15.60 -7.08
N ALA A 173 7.74 -16.32 -6.59
CA ALA A 173 7.49 -16.48 -5.16
C ALA A 173 8.66 -17.17 -4.45
N LYS A 174 8.96 -16.72 -3.23
CA LYS A 174 10.11 -17.20 -2.44
C LYS A 174 9.67 -18.26 -1.41
N ALA A 175 10.42 -19.35 -1.34
CA ALA A 175 10.25 -20.32 -0.27
C ALA A 175 10.86 -19.79 1.04
N VAL A 176 10.15 -19.93 2.16
CA VAL A 176 10.58 -19.42 3.47
C VAL A 176 10.45 -20.49 4.56
N VAL A 177 11.28 -20.37 5.59
CA VAL A 177 11.23 -21.19 6.80
C VAL A 177 10.75 -20.30 7.95
N ALA A 178 9.70 -20.74 8.65
CA ALA A 178 9.25 -20.06 9.84
C ALA A 178 10.24 -20.31 10.97
N LYS A 179 10.98 -19.28 11.39
CA LYS A 179 11.79 -19.35 12.60
C LYS A 179 10.93 -19.01 13.81
N GLU A 180 10.94 -19.89 14.79
CA GLU A 180 10.48 -19.58 16.14
C GLU A 180 11.63 -18.92 16.88
N SER A 181 11.44 -17.68 17.34
CA SER A 181 12.37 -17.07 18.28
C SER A 181 12.05 -17.63 19.66
N ARG A 182 12.97 -18.40 20.24
CA ARG A 182 13.07 -18.52 21.69
C ARG A 182 13.99 -17.41 22.15
N SER A 183 13.43 -16.32 22.67
CA SER A 183 14.22 -15.33 23.40
C SER A 183 13.56 -15.08 24.73
N GLY A 184 14.25 -15.45 25.81
CA GLY A 184 14.01 -14.86 27.11
C GLY A 184 14.20 -13.34 26.99
N ASN A 185 13.29 -12.61 27.65
CA ASN A 185 13.37 -11.18 27.94
C ASN A 185 13.15 -10.13 26.85
N ASP A 186 12.49 -10.43 25.74
CA ASP A 186 11.94 -9.35 24.89
C ASP A 186 10.54 -9.71 24.36
N SER A 187 9.54 -8.92 24.75
CA SER A 187 8.12 -9.29 24.75
C SER A 187 7.41 -9.17 23.38
N LYS A 188 8.14 -9.14 22.26
CA LYS A 188 7.54 -9.23 20.90
C LYS A 188 8.44 -9.99 19.92
N PRO A 189 8.02 -11.16 19.41
CA PRO A 189 8.75 -11.83 18.32
C PRO A 189 8.62 -11.00 17.03
N ARG A 190 9.66 -10.23 16.67
CA ARG A 190 9.75 -9.64 15.32
C ARG A 190 10.19 -10.72 14.33
N LYS A 191 9.23 -11.49 13.81
CA LYS A 191 9.46 -12.38 12.67
C LYS A 191 9.64 -11.52 11.40
N LEU A 192 10.90 -11.20 11.12
CA LEU A 192 11.33 -10.36 10.01
C LEU A 192 11.24 -11.15 8.69
N LEU A 193 10.10 -11.06 8.00
CA LEU A 193 10.08 -11.21 6.54
C LEU A 193 10.75 -9.93 6.01
N THR A 194 11.96 -10.04 5.47
CA THR A 194 12.73 -8.89 4.98
C THR A 194 11.90 -8.10 3.97
N LEU A 195 11.63 -6.85 4.33
CA LEU A 195 10.64 -5.95 3.73
C LEU A 195 11.12 -5.27 2.44
N MET A 196 12.07 -5.84 1.70
CA MET A 196 12.60 -5.13 0.52
C MET A 196 11.77 -5.31 -0.76
N GLN A 197 10.88 -6.29 -0.82
CA GLN A 197 9.72 -6.29 -1.73
C GLN A 197 8.64 -7.18 -1.12
N LEU A 198 7.37 -6.73 -1.13
CA LEU A 198 6.22 -7.56 -0.76
C LEU A 198 5.98 -8.64 -1.83
N ARG A 199 6.92 -9.58 -1.97
CA ARG A 199 6.83 -10.75 -2.86
C ARG A 199 6.09 -11.87 -2.17
N MET A 200 5.34 -12.70 -2.92
CA MET A 200 4.64 -13.85 -2.34
C MET A 200 5.63 -14.85 -1.71
N VAL A 201 5.22 -15.45 -0.60
CA VAL A 201 6.03 -16.43 0.15
C VAL A 201 5.26 -17.71 0.44
N PHE A 202 5.96 -18.84 0.45
CA PHE A 202 5.39 -20.15 0.74
C PHE A 202 6.34 -21.02 1.57
N PRO A 203 5.87 -22.04 2.32
CA PRO A 203 6.76 -22.86 3.13
C PRO A 203 7.77 -23.61 2.26
N PHE A 204 9.04 -23.58 2.65
CA PHE A 204 10.06 -24.45 2.08
C PHE A 204 9.71 -25.90 2.40
N SER A 205 9.53 -26.74 1.37
CA SER A 205 9.31 -28.17 1.55
C SER A 205 10.60 -28.90 1.19
N PHE A 206 11.20 -29.58 2.17
CA PHE A 206 12.40 -30.41 2.01
C PHE A 206 12.16 -31.67 1.15
N ARG A 207 10.89 -31.94 0.81
CA ARG A 207 10.42 -33.20 0.25
C ARG A 207 10.61 -33.24 -1.27
N ARG A 208 11.84 -33.43 -1.75
CA ARG A 208 12.11 -34.08 -3.06
C ARG A 208 13.55 -34.55 -3.34
N THR A 209 14.55 -34.30 -2.50
CA THR A 209 15.94 -34.74 -2.84
C THR A 209 16.70 -35.46 -1.72
N ILE A 210 16.16 -35.57 -0.50
CA ILE A 210 16.95 -36.03 0.65
C ILE A 210 16.24 -37.15 1.40
N HIS A 211 16.02 -38.27 0.70
CA HIS A 211 15.96 -39.58 1.36
C HIS A 211 17.28 -40.36 1.21
N ARG A 212 18.28 -39.79 0.53
CA ARG A 212 19.59 -40.42 0.27
C ARG A 212 20.78 -39.84 1.05
N GLN A 213 20.66 -38.70 1.73
CA GLN A 213 21.83 -38.05 2.36
C GLN A 213 21.72 -37.61 3.83
N MET A 214 20.55 -37.67 4.49
CA MET A 214 20.43 -37.30 5.92
C MET A 214 20.56 -38.52 6.86
N ARG A 215 21.67 -39.25 6.76
CA ARG A 215 22.15 -40.13 7.85
C ARG A 215 23.56 -39.81 8.32
N ARG A 216 24.18 -38.73 7.85
CA ARG A 216 25.51 -38.32 8.31
C ARG A 216 25.55 -36.82 8.57
N SER A 217 26.07 -36.47 9.74
CA SER A 217 26.40 -35.13 10.22
C SER A 217 25.28 -34.33 10.88
N GLN A 218 25.07 -34.66 12.16
CA GLN A 218 24.65 -33.70 13.18
C GLN A 218 25.64 -32.52 13.29
N ALA A 219 25.11 -31.43 13.83
CA ALA A 219 25.78 -30.37 14.60
C ALA A 219 26.62 -29.31 13.86
N HIS A 220 26.55 -28.11 14.44
CA HIS A 220 27.33 -26.89 14.23
C HIS A 220 26.72 -25.78 13.35
N HIS A 221 26.21 -24.75 14.06
CA HIS A 221 26.09 -23.31 13.73
C HIS A 221 25.83 -22.91 12.27
N PHE A 222 24.61 -22.45 11.97
CA PHE A 222 24.29 -21.79 10.70
C PHE A 222 23.74 -20.37 10.89
N HIS A 223 24.60 -19.38 10.62
CA HIS A 223 24.23 -18.05 10.16
C HIS A 223 23.47 -18.16 8.82
N PHE A 224 22.42 -17.36 8.62
CA PHE A 224 21.66 -17.33 7.37
C PHE A 224 22.36 -16.45 6.32
N LYS A 225 22.85 -17.06 5.24
CA LYS A 225 23.16 -16.37 3.98
C LYS A 225 21.91 -16.40 3.08
N GLU A 226 21.59 -15.26 2.48
CA GLU A 226 20.76 -15.22 1.26
C GLU A 226 21.44 -16.09 0.20
N PHE A 227 20.75 -17.12 -0.29
CA PHE A 227 21.14 -17.77 -1.54
C PHE A 227 20.64 -16.89 -2.69
N GLU A 228 21.48 -15.94 -3.10
CA GLU A 228 21.43 -15.38 -4.46
C GLU A 228 21.82 -16.49 -5.43
N TYR A 229 20.90 -16.91 -6.29
CA TYR A 229 21.20 -17.73 -7.45
C TYR A 229 21.62 -16.79 -8.60
N ARG A 230 22.92 -16.66 -8.84
CA ARG A 230 23.47 -16.03 -10.04
C ARG A 230 23.50 -17.10 -11.16
N ARG A 231 23.19 -16.67 -12.39
CA ARG A 231 22.95 -17.46 -13.62
C ARG A 231 23.78 -18.74 -13.77
#